data_AF-A0A7K8GB89-F1
#
_entry.id   AF-A0A7K8GB89-F1
#
_cell.length_a   1.000
_cell.length_b   1.000
_cell.length_c   1.000
_cell.angle_alpha   90.00
_cell.angle_beta   90.00
_cell.angle_gamma   90.00
#
_symmetry.space_group_name_H-M   'P 1'
#
loop_
_entity.id
_entity.type
_entity.pdbx_description
1 polymer ?
#
loop_
_entity_poly.entity_id
_entity_poly.type
_entity_poly.pdbx_seq_one_letter_code
_entity_poly.pdbx_strand_id
1 'polypeptide(L)'
;PTPLHPSPAFLGGPAEGCPCTPGLGWAGEGPGDGGKNRRVCHAAARLEMGSLWEEFNRLGTEMIVTKAGRRMFPTFQVKLSGLDPLADYVLLMDFIPLDDKRYRYAFHSSSWLAAGRAEPAAPGRVHFHPDSPAKGAQWMRQIVSFDKLKLTNNLLDDNGHIILNSMHRYQPRFHVVFVDPRRDSERFAHQNFKSFSFPETQFMAVTAYQNHRITQLKIASNPFAKGFRDGDPEP
;
A
#
# COMPACT_ATOMS: atom_id res chain seq x y z
N PRO A 1 -6.49 35.19 0.53
CA PRO A 1 -7.20 33.90 0.60
C PRO A 1 -6.59 32.92 -0.40
N THR A 2 -5.67 32.11 0.10
CA THR A 2 -4.90 31.11 -0.65
C THR A 2 -4.77 29.89 0.27
N PRO A 3 -5.07 28.66 -0.17
CA PRO A 3 -4.98 27.50 0.70
C PRO A 3 -3.53 27.03 0.82
N LEU A 4 -3.08 26.83 2.06
CA LEU A 4 -1.78 26.23 2.41
C LEU A 4 -1.87 24.71 2.22
N HIS A 5 -1.16 24.18 1.23
CA HIS A 5 -0.80 22.76 1.15
C HIS A 5 0.44 22.50 2.03
N PRO A 6 0.48 21.45 2.86
CA PRO A 6 1.70 21.06 3.55
C PRO A 6 2.64 20.27 2.63
N SER A 7 3.93 20.64 2.63
CA SER A 7 5.00 20.04 1.81
C SER A 7 5.47 18.68 2.36
N PRO A 8 5.85 17.71 1.50
CA PRO A 8 6.39 16.42 1.93
C PRO A 8 7.92 16.49 2.01
N ALA A 9 8.46 16.55 3.22
CA ALA A 9 9.92 16.53 3.43
C ALA A 9 10.28 15.72 4.68
N PHE A 10 9.98 14.42 4.72
CA PHE A 10 10.51 13.53 5.76
C PHE A 10 10.58 12.09 5.25
N LEU A 11 11.66 11.73 4.54
CA LEU A 11 12.09 10.34 4.40
C LEU A 11 13.62 10.31 4.50
N GLY A 12 14.13 9.99 5.69
CA GLY A 12 15.54 9.68 5.95
C GLY A 12 15.86 8.23 5.57
N GLY A 13 17.10 8.00 5.14
CA GLY A 13 17.64 6.73 4.63
C GLY A 13 17.87 5.62 5.68
N PRO A 14 18.40 4.46 5.25
CA PRO A 14 18.18 3.18 5.92
C PRO A 14 19.24 2.84 6.97
N ALA A 15 18.81 2.13 8.02
CA ALA A 15 19.68 1.39 8.94
C ALA A 15 19.47 -0.11 8.71
N GLU A 16 20.58 -0.84 8.56
CA GLU A 16 20.64 -2.29 8.38
C GLU A 16 20.31 -3.06 9.67
N GLY A 17 19.65 -4.22 9.55
CA GLY A 17 19.40 -5.15 10.67
C GLY A 17 18.69 -6.45 10.24
N CYS A 18 19.26 -7.58 10.67
CA CYS A 18 19.05 -8.98 10.24
C CYS A 18 17.74 -9.69 10.71
N PRO A 19 17.47 -10.95 10.29
CA PRO A 19 16.12 -11.49 10.13
C PRO A 19 15.63 -12.38 11.29
N CYS A 20 14.34 -12.34 11.58
CA CYS A 20 13.62 -13.38 12.34
C CYS A 20 12.29 -13.72 11.67
N THR A 21 11.95 -15.01 11.69
CA THR A 21 10.86 -15.73 10.99
C THR A 21 9.44 -15.38 11.47
N PRO A 22 8.40 -15.63 10.64
CA PRO A 22 7.06 -15.06 10.83
C PRO A 22 6.10 -15.96 11.64
N GLY A 23 5.30 -15.32 12.50
CA GLY A 23 4.05 -15.87 13.05
C GLY A 23 2.85 -15.18 12.41
N LEU A 24 1.78 -15.96 12.17
CA LEU A 24 0.57 -15.63 11.40
C LEU A 24 -0.04 -14.23 11.66
N GLY A 25 -0.17 -13.43 10.59
CA GLY A 25 -1.33 -12.56 10.30
C GLY A 25 -1.47 -11.22 11.02
N TRP A 26 -0.54 -10.82 11.88
CA TRP A 26 -0.64 -9.58 12.67
C TRP A 26 0.62 -8.74 12.47
N ALA A 27 0.49 -7.58 11.83
CA ALA A 27 1.59 -6.62 11.71
C ALA A 27 1.67 -5.78 12.99
N GLY A 28 2.60 -6.12 13.88
CA GLY A 28 3.00 -5.30 15.02
C GLY A 28 4.38 -4.68 14.79
N GLU A 29 4.56 -3.41 15.15
CA GLU A 29 5.89 -2.81 15.29
C GLU A 29 6.66 -3.49 16.43
N GLY A 30 8.00 -3.56 16.30
CA GLY A 30 8.91 -3.98 17.37
C GLY A 30 8.85 -3.06 18.61
N PRO A 31 9.55 -3.44 19.70
CA PRO A 31 9.39 -2.80 21.01
C PRO A 31 9.93 -1.37 21.01
N GLY A 32 9.02 -0.41 20.88
CA GLY A 32 9.27 1.03 20.91
C GLY A 32 8.00 1.83 21.21
N ASP A 33 7.25 1.41 22.23
CA ASP A 33 5.94 2.00 22.59
C ASP A 33 6.04 3.25 23.50
N GLY A 34 7.24 3.79 23.71
CA GLY A 34 7.51 4.83 24.71
C GLY A 34 7.07 6.27 24.37
N GLY A 35 6.32 6.50 23.28
CA GLY A 35 6.02 7.88 22.86
C GLY A 35 4.88 8.07 21.85
N LYS A 36 4.08 7.05 21.53
CA LYS A 36 2.93 7.20 20.64
C LYS A 36 1.72 7.74 21.40
N ASN A 37 0.91 8.54 20.71
CA ASN A 37 -0.33 9.06 21.28
C ASN A 37 -1.28 7.90 21.62
N ARG A 38 -1.86 7.93 22.82
CA ARG A 38 -2.80 6.92 23.31
C ARG A 38 -4.01 6.71 22.39
N ARG A 39 -4.35 7.72 21.56
CA ARG A 39 -5.44 7.64 20.59
C ARG A 39 -5.12 6.79 19.35
N VAL A 40 -3.87 6.42 19.13
CA VAL A 40 -3.45 5.53 18.03
C VAL A 40 -2.77 4.24 18.51
N CYS A 41 -2.32 4.16 19.77
CA CYS A 41 -1.57 3.00 20.26
C CYS A 41 -2.38 1.68 20.13
N HIS A 42 -3.68 1.71 20.43
CA HIS A 42 -4.58 0.57 20.35
C HIS A 42 -5.16 0.32 18.95
N ALA A 43 -4.88 1.18 17.98
CA ALA A 43 -5.37 0.99 16.61
C ALA A 43 -4.82 -0.33 16.06
N ALA A 44 -5.70 -1.13 15.47
CA ALA A 44 -5.36 -2.39 14.80
C ALA A 44 -6.05 -2.43 13.43
N ALA A 45 -5.36 -3.02 12.46
CA ALA A 45 -5.84 -3.20 11.10
C ALA A 45 -5.68 -4.66 10.70
N ARG A 46 -6.74 -5.27 10.18
CA ARG A 46 -6.72 -6.62 9.60
C ARG A 46 -6.92 -6.52 8.10
N LEU A 47 -6.00 -7.08 7.32
CA LEU A 47 -6.12 -7.19 5.86
C LEU A 47 -7.31 -8.07 5.49
N GLU A 48 -8.14 -7.60 4.57
CA GLU A 48 -9.22 -8.39 3.97
C GLU A 48 -8.74 -9.08 2.70
N MET A 49 -9.39 -10.19 2.34
CA MET A 49 -8.97 -11.07 1.23
C MET A 49 -7.52 -11.59 1.39
N GLY A 50 -7.07 -11.84 2.62
CA GLY A 50 -5.70 -12.28 2.92
C GLY A 50 -5.27 -13.53 2.13
N SER A 51 -6.15 -14.52 1.96
CA SER A 51 -5.87 -15.73 1.17
C SER A 51 -5.53 -15.43 -0.29
N LEU A 52 -6.26 -14.49 -0.92
CA LEU A 52 -6.01 -14.07 -2.30
C LEU A 52 -4.68 -13.31 -2.40
N TRP A 53 -4.37 -12.46 -1.42
CA TRP A 53 -3.07 -11.79 -1.35
C TRP A 53 -1.92 -12.79 -1.23
N GLU A 54 -2.05 -13.81 -0.38
CA GLU A 54 -1.07 -14.88 -0.25
C GLU A 54 -0.87 -15.68 -1.55
N GLU A 55 -1.95 -15.97 -2.29
CA GLU A 55 -1.87 -16.61 -3.61
C GLU A 55 -1.04 -15.79 -4.61
N PHE A 56 -1.30 -14.48 -4.69
CA PHE A 56 -0.50 -13.58 -5.52
C PHE A 56 0.95 -13.51 -5.03
N ASN A 57 1.16 -13.40 -3.73
CA ASN A 57 2.49 -13.29 -3.14
C ASN A 57 3.37 -14.51 -3.44
N ARG A 58 2.81 -15.73 -3.36
CA ARG A 58 3.52 -16.98 -3.72
C ARG A 58 4.03 -17.00 -5.16
N LEU A 59 3.34 -16.31 -6.07
CA LEU A 59 3.72 -16.21 -7.48
C LEU A 59 4.61 -14.99 -7.79
N GLY A 60 4.83 -14.12 -6.81
CA GLY A 60 5.46 -12.81 -6.98
C GLY A 60 4.46 -11.81 -7.58
N THR A 61 3.70 -11.14 -6.72
CA THR A 61 2.65 -10.20 -7.12
C THR A 61 3.16 -9.15 -8.11
N GLU A 62 2.43 -8.94 -9.21
CA GLU A 62 2.70 -7.87 -10.17
C GLU A 62 1.53 -6.89 -10.23
N MET A 63 1.84 -5.59 -10.26
CA MET A 63 0.87 -4.51 -10.41
C MET A 63 1.19 -3.67 -11.64
N ILE A 64 0.18 -3.44 -12.47
CA ILE A 64 0.34 -2.66 -13.70
C ILE A 64 0.42 -1.17 -13.38
N VAL A 65 1.40 -0.48 -13.94
CA VAL A 65 1.50 0.98 -13.95
C VAL A 65 1.27 1.51 -15.37
N THR A 66 0.51 2.60 -15.49
CA THR A 66 0.20 3.23 -16.78
C THR A 66 0.24 4.74 -16.68
N LYS A 67 0.41 5.45 -17.79
CA LYS A 67 0.42 6.92 -17.82
C LYS A 67 -0.84 7.55 -17.19
N ALA A 68 -2.01 6.98 -17.47
CA ALA A 68 -3.30 7.49 -16.98
C ALA A 68 -3.67 7.03 -15.56
N GLY A 69 -2.84 6.20 -14.93
CA GLY A 69 -3.11 5.59 -13.64
C GLY A 69 -3.96 4.31 -13.74
N ARG A 70 -3.50 3.25 -13.08
CA ARG A 70 -4.17 1.94 -13.03
C ARG A 70 -4.52 1.56 -11.60
N ARG A 71 -5.73 1.06 -11.37
CA ARG A 71 -6.15 0.56 -10.05
C ARG A 71 -5.40 -0.72 -9.69
N MET A 72 -5.12 -0.89 -8.40
CA MET A 72 -4.54 -2.13 -7.88
C MET A 72 -5.57 -3.27 -7.93
N PHE A 73 -5.07 -4.48 -8.16
CA PHE A 73 -5.83 -5.70 -7.93
C PHE A 73 -4.88 -6.76 -7.34
N PRO A 74 -5.21 -7.47 -6.25
CA PRO A 74 -6.37 -7.27 -5.41
C PRO A 74 -6.44 -5.85 -4.86
N THR A 75 -7.65 -5.36 -4.57
CA THR A 75 -7.83 -4.05 -3.95
C THR A 75 -7.35 -4.12 -2.51
N PHE A 76 -6.63 -3.10 -2.05
CA PHE A 76 -6.20 -3.02 -0.66
C PHE A 76 -7.40 -2.66 0.23
N GLN A 77 -7.78 -3.59 1.10
CA GLN A 77 -8.94 -3.48 1.97
C GLN A 77 -8.57 -3.91 3.38
N VAL A 78 -9.02 -3.14 4.38
CA VAL A 78 -8.70 -3.40 5.79
C VAL A 78 -9.93 -3.21 6.67
N LYS A 79 -10.05 -4.04 7.70
CA LYS A 79 -10.99 -3.84 8.80
C LYS A 79 -10.24 -3.25 10.00
N LEU A 80 -10.77 -2.15 10.53
CA LEU A 80 -10.17 -1.42 11.65
C LEU A 80 -10.82 -1.77 12.98
N SER A 81 -10.03 -1.72 14.04
CA SER A 81 -10.47 -1.86 15.43
C SER A 81 -9.57 -1.05 16.37
N GLY A 82 -10.05 -0.78 17.60
CA GLY A 82 -9.25 -0.13 18.64
C GLY A 82 -9.02 1.38 18.46
N LEU A 83 -9.76 2.03 17.57
CA LEU A 83 -9.80 3.50 17.47
C LEU A 83 -10.72 4.07 18.55
N ASP A 84 -10.47 5.30 19.00
CA ASP A 84 -11.42 6.00 19.84
C ASP A 84 -12.67 6.39 19.00
N PRO A 85 -13.88 5.98 19.39
CA PRO A 85 -15.10 6.24 18.62
C PRO A 85 -15.39 7.73 18.33
N LEU A 86 -14.96 8.63 19.21
CA LEU A 86 -15.28 10.08 19.18
C LEU A 86 -14.18 10.94 18.56
N ALA A 87 -12.97 10.40 18.41
CA ALA A 87 -11.85 11.09 17.77
C ALA A 87 -11.94 11.07 16.25
N ASP A 88 -11.38 12.09 15.61
CA ASP A 88 -11.25 12.17 14.15
C ASP A 88 -9.92 11.56 13.70
N TYR A 89 -9.98 10.78 12.62
CA TYR A 89 -8.82 10.13 12.02
C TYR A 89 -8.80 10.37 10.52
N VAL A 90 -7.58 10.53 10.00
CA VAL A 90 -7.26 10.51 8.58
C VAL A 90 -6.61 9.17 8.25
N LEU A 91 -7.08 8.53 7.19
CA LEU A 91 -6.50 7.30 6.67
C LEU A 91 -5.78 7.60 5.37
N LEU A 92 -4.57 7.09 5.21
CA LEU A 92 -3.79 7.27 3.99
C LEU A 92 -2.92 6.04 3.71
N MET A 93 -2.48 5.93 2.46
CA MET A 93 -1.51 4.93 2.02
C MET A 93 -0.30 5.58 1.36
N ASP A 94 0.86 4.97 1.57
CA ASP A 94 2.08 5.25 0.82
C ASP A 94 2.74 3.94 0.34
N PHE A 95 3.79 4.09 -0.47
CA PHE A 95 4.52 2.96 -1.06
C PHE A 95 6.00 3.22 -0.91
N ILE A 96 6.69 2.32 -0.21
CA ILE A 96 8.14 2.40 -0.04
C ILE A 96 8.83 1.38 -0.96
N PRO A 97 9.96 1.75 -1.58
CA PRO A 97 10.78 0.78 -2.29
C PRO A 97 11.35 -0.24 -1.30
N LEU A 98 11.39 -1.52 -1.69
CA LEU A 98 11.95 -2.59 -0.85
C LEU A 98 13.48 -2.69 -0.92
N ASP A 99 14.08 -2.23 -2.02
CA ASP A 99 15.52 -2.26 -2.24
C ASP A 99 15.96 -1.21 -3.27
N ASP A 100 17.28 -1.02 -3.38
CA ASP A 100 17.93 -0.18 -4.40
C ASP A 100 18.30 -1.00 -5.65
N LYS A 101 17.40 -1.88 -6.12
CA LYS A 101 17.63 -2.72 -7.31
C LYS A 101 16.54 -2.56 -8.36
N ARG A 102 16.96 -2.60 -9.62
CA ARG A 102 16.08 -2.76 -10.78
C ARG A 102 16.07 -4.23 -11.20
N TYR A 103 14.89 -4.74 -11.53
CA TYR A 103 14.69 -6.15 -11.86
C TYR A 103 14.43 -6.39 -13.35
N ARG A 104 14.67 -7.63 -13.77
CA ARG A 104 14.25 -8.18 -15.07
C ARG A 104 13.68 -9.58 -14.84
N TYR A 105 12.62 -9.93 -15.54
CA TYR A 105 12.08 -11.29 -15.52
C TYR A 105 12.84 -12.18 -16.52
N ALA A 106 13.30 -13.35 -16.07
CA ALA A 106 13.93 -14.36 -16.89
C ALA A 106 12.91 -15.45 -17.24
N PHE A 107 12.38 -15.41 -18.46
CA PHE A 107 11.32 -16.32 -18.91
C PHE A 107 11.72 -17.80 -18.89
N HIS A 108 12.96 -18.12 -19.28
CA HIS A 108 13.46 -19.51 -19.31
C HIS A 108 13.48 -20.17 -17.93
N SER A 109 13.66 -19.40 -16.85
CA SER A 109 13.69 -19.88 -15.46
C SER A 109 12.48 -19.43 -14.65
N SER A 110 11.53 -18.72 -15.28
CA SER A 110 10.34 -18.15 -14.63
C SER A 110 10.64 -17.41 -13.32
N SER A 111 11.70 -16.59 -13.31
CA SER A 111 12.21 -15.96 -12.08
C SER A 111 12.62 -14.50 -12.26
N TRP A 112 12.56 -13.74 -11.17
CA TRP A 112 13.02 -12.35 -11.10
C TRP A 112 14.51 -12.29 -10.81
N LEU A 113 15.26 -11.57 -11.65
CA LEU A 113 16.71 -11.35 -11.50
C LEU A 113 17.00 -9.87 -11.31
N ALA A 114 17.96 -9.55 -10.45
CA ALA A 114 18.48 -8.19 -10.35
C ALA A 114 19.25 -7.87 -11.65
N ALA A 115 18.88 -6.76 -12.29
CA ALA A 115 19.47 -6.29 -13.55
C ALA A 115 20.40 -5.09 -13.36
N GLY A 116 20.30 -4.39 -12.23
CA GLY A 116 21.14 -3.24 -11.92
C GLY A 116 20.67 -2.49 -10.68
N ARG A 117 21.21 -1.28 -10.48
CA ARG A 117 20.80 -0.35 -9.42
C ARG A 117 19.41 0.23 -9.71
N ALA A 118 18.65 0.58 -8.67
CA ALA A 118 17.37 1.23 -8.85
C ALA A 118 17.51 2.62 -9.50
N GLU A 119 16.46 3.00 -10.20
CA GLU A 119 16.29 4.36 -10.70
C GLU A 119 15.94 5.30 -9.54
N PRO A 120 16.31 6.59 -9.58
CA PRO A 120 15.92 7.56 -8.57
C PRO A 120 14.42 7.51 -8.31
N ALA A 121 14.04 7.34 -7.05
CA ALA A 121 12.63 7.28 -6.68
C ALA A 121 11.95 8.62 -6.99
N ALA A 122 10.73 8.57 -7.52
CA ALA A 122 9.89 9.75 -7.61
C ALA A 122 9.63 10.33 -6.20
N PRO A 123 9.36 11.64 -6.07
CA PRO A 123 9.01 12.24 -4.79
C PRO A 123 7.88 11.45 -4.12
N GLY A 124 8.06 11.11 -2.84
CA GLY A 124 7.10 10.32 -2.08
C GLY A 124 5.72 10.95 -2.12
N ARG A 125 4.75 10.24 -2.70
CA ARG A 125 3.33 10.62 -2.71
C ARG A 125 2.54 9.75 -1.77
N VAL A 126 1.59 10.36 -1.09
CA VAL A 126 0.60 9.69 -0.26
C VAL A 126 -0.76 9.79 -0.92
N HIS A 127 -1.61 8.79 -0.70
CA HIS A 127 -3.00 8.79 -1.14
C HIS A 127 -3.92 8.77 0.08
N PHE A 128 -4.70 9.84 0.24
CA PHE A 128 -5.69 9.94 1.30
C PHE A 128 -6.95 9.16 0.94
N HIS A 129 -7.53 8.45 1.91
CA HIS A 129 -8.85 7.86 1.71
C HIS A 129 -9.88 8.99 1.50
N PRO A 130 -10.78 8.90 0.50
CA PRO A 130 -11.74 9.96 0.16
C PRO A 130 -12.61 10.43 1.32
N ASP A 131 -12.97 9.50 2.22
CA ASP A 131 -13.81 9.80 3.39
C ASP A 131 -13.03 10.43 4.56
N SER A 132 -11.75 10.72 4.40
CA SER A 132 -10.95 11.39 5.44
C SER A 132 -11.22 12.90 5.48
N PRO A 133 -11.26 13.52 6.68
CA PRO A 133 -11.25 12.90 8.00
C PRO A 133 -12.61 12.34 8.40
N ALA A 134 -12.62 11.29 9.22
CA ALA A 134 -13.85 10.76 9.83
C ALA A 134 -13.64 10.21 11.25
N LYS A 135 -14.74 10.03 11.97
CA LYS A 135 -14.73 9.51 13.35
C LYS A 135 -14.25 8.06 13.41
N GLY A 136 -13.56 7.69 14.49
CA GLY A 136 -13.14 6.31 14.73
C GLY A 136 -14.32 5.32 14.67
N ALA A 137 -15.49 5.71 15.19
CA ALA A 137 -16.72 4.91 15.10
C ALA A 137 -17.16 4.64 13.65
N GLN A 138 -16.99 5.62 12.75
CA GLN A 138 -17.34 5.48 11.35
C GLN A 138 -16.35 4.55 10.63
N TRP A 139 -15.06 4.72 10.88
CA TRP A 139 -14.01 3.88 10.30
C TRP A 139 -14.12 2.40 10.71
N MET A 140 -14.46 2.13 11.97
CA MET A 140 -14.60 0.76 12.48
C MET A 140 -15.93 0.09 12.10
N ARG A 141 -16.89 0.83 11.50
CA ARG A 141 -18.23 0.32 11.17
C ARG A 141 -18.20 -0.73 10.06
N GLN A 142 -17.32 -0.55 9.07
CA GLN A 142 -17.25 -1.40 7.88
C GLN A 142 -15.81 -1.53 7.37
N ILE A 143 -15.62 -2.35 6.34
CA ILE A 143 -14.32 -2.49 5.68
C ILE A 143 -13.96 -1.17 4.99
N VAL A 144 -12.73 -0.71 5.18
CA VAL A 144 -12.15 0.43 4.49
C VAL A 144 -11.47 -0.06 3.21
N SER A 145 -11.75 0.56 2.07
CA SER A 145 -11.27 0.12 0.76
C SER A 145 -10.58 1.25 0.01
N PHE A 146 -9.38 0.99 -0.49
CA PHE A 146 -8.63 1.92 -1.35
C PHE A 146 -8.82 1.57 -2.84
N ASP A 147 -10.06 1.43 -3.28
CA ASP A 147 -10.44 1.04 -4.65
C ASP A 147 -10.20 2.17 -5.68
N LYS A 148 -10.22 3.43 -5.23
CA LYS A 148 -9.93 4.60 -6.07
C LYS A 148 -8.44 4.88 -6.23
N LEU A 149 -7.57 4.21 -5.47
CA LEU A 149 -6.11 4.37 -5.57
C LEU A 149 -5.62 3.89 -6.94
N LYS A 150 -4.81 4.73 -7.59
CA LYS A 150 -4.21 4.44 -8.91
C LYS A 150 -2.69 4.59 -8.87
N LEU A 151 -2.02 3.69 -9.59
CA LEU A 151 -0.58 3.66 -9.80
C LEU A 151 -0.23 4.14 -11.21
N THR A 152 0.75 5.03 -11.31
CA THR A 152 1.22 5.61 -12.57
C THR A 152 2.74 5.53 -12.69
N ASN A 153 3.24 5.50 -13.92
CA ASN A 153 4.66 5.67 -14.24
C ASN A 153 4.97 7.06 -14.81
N ASN A 154 3.99 7.97 -14.82
CA ASN A 154 4.17 9.34 -15.26
C ASN A 154 4.76 10.20 -14.12
N LEU A 155 6.03 10.57 -14.22
CA LEU A 155 6.72 11.42 -13.24
C LEU A 155 6.09 12.82 -13.10
N LEU A 156 5.35 13.25 -14.13
CA LEU A 156 4.69 14.56 -14.21
C LEU A 156 3.17 14.46 -13.96
N ASP A 157 2.68 13.39 -13.33
CA ASP A 157 1.26 13.24 -13.04
C ASP A 157 0.74 14.36 -12.12
N ASP A 158 -0.32 15.04 -12.52
CA ASP A 158 -1.00 16.12 -11.81
C ASP A 158 -2.28 15.67 -11.08
N ASN A 159 -2.72 14.43 -11.32
CA ASN A 159 -3.96 13.87 -10.77
C ASN A 159 -3.84 13.35 -9.33
N GLY A 160 -2.65 13.44 -8.74
CA GLY A 160 -2.38 12.91 -7.40
C GLY A 160 -2.31 11.39 -7.34
N HIS A 161 -2.03 10.73 -8.47
CA HIS A 161 -1.78 9.28 -8.48
C HIS A 161 -0.42 8.96 -7.84
N ILE A 162 -0.28 7.73 -7.35
CA ILE A 162 0.99 7.24 -6.81
C ILE A 162 1.93 6.94 -7.98
N ILE A 163 3.08 7.61 -8.01
CA ILE A 163 4.10 7.44 -9.04
C ILE A 163 5.06 6.33 -8.61
N LEU A 164 5.23 5.30 -9.43
CA LEU A 164 6.15 4.19 -9.19
C LEU A 164 7.03 3.96 -10.43
N ASN A 165 8.28 3.58 -10.19
CA ASN A 165 9.18 3.15 -11.24
C ASN A 165 8.84 1.70 -11.62
N SER A 166 8.72 1.43 -12.91
CA SER A 166 8.50 0.07 -13.41
C SER A 166 9.72 -0.82 -13.10
N MET A 167 9.51 -2.12 -12.92
CA MET A 167 10.52 -3.13 -12.62
C MET A 167 11.22 -2.94 -11.26
N HIS A 168 10.53 -2.34 -10.30
CA HIS A 168 10.98 -2.16 -8.92
C HIS A 168 9.97 -2.78 -7.95
N ARG A 169 10.46 -3.19 -6.77
CA ARG A 169 9.64 -3.81 -5.73
C ARG A 169 9.19 -2.80 -4.70
N TYR A 170 7.93 -2.88 -4.31
CA TYR A 170 7.31 -1.94 -3.37
C TYR A 170 6.56 -2.66 -2.25
N GLN A 171 6.57 -2.05 -1.06
CA GLN A 171 5.73 -2.39 0.07
C GLN A 171 4.67 -1.28 0.24
N PRO A 172 3.37 -1.59 0.06
CA PRO A 172 2.30 -0.71 0.51
C PRO A 172 2.35 -0.56 2.03
N ARG A 173 2.16 0.66 2.53
CA ARG A 173 1.92 0.90 3.95
C ARG A 173 0.61 1.64 4.12
N PHE A 174 -0.13 1.26 5.15
CA PHE A 174 -1.37 1.86 5.54
C PHE A 174 -1.18 2.63 6.85
N HIS A 175 -1.67 3.86 6.90
CA HIS A 175 -1.46 4.75 8.02
C HIS A 175 -2.78 5.22 8.59
N VAL A 176 -2.88 5.15 9.92
CA VAL A 176 -3.96 5.76 10.71
C VAL A 176 -3.36 6.97 11.42
N VAL A 177 -3.87 8.16 11.11
CA VAL A 177 -3.40 9.43 11.69
C VAL A 177 -4.52 10.04 12.52
N PHE A 178 -4.28 10.25 13.81
CA PHE A 178 -5.18 10.99 14.69
C PHE A 178 -5.11 12.48 14.37
N VAL A 179 -6.28 13.10 14.19
CA VAL A 179 -6.40 14.55 13.97
C VAL A 179 -6.40 15.23 15.33
N ASP A 180 -5.25 15.78 15.72
CA ASP A 180 -5.11 16.50 16.98
C ASP A 180 -5.68 17.93 16.84
N PRO A 181 -6.72 18.31 17.61
CA PRO A 181 -7.34 19.63 17.53
C PRO A 181 -6.46 20.76 18.07
N ARG A 182 -5.31 20.46 18.69
CA ARG A 182 -4.38 21.47 19.21
C ARG A 182 -3.75 22.26 18.07
N ARG A 183 -3.49 23.56 18.31
CA ARG A 183 -2.90 24.48 17.32
C ARG A 183 -1.43 24.18 17.01
N ASP A 184 -0.74 23.46 17.88
CA ASP A 184 0.66 23.05 17.75
C ASP A 184 0.81 21.56 17.40
N SER A 185 -0.25 20.94 16.89
CA SER A 185 -0.32 19.50 16.54
C SER A 185 0.80 19.03 15.62
N GLU A 186 1.33 19.90 14.75
CA GLU A 186 2.47 19.59 13.88
C GLU A 186 3.71 19.17 14.66
N ARG A 187 3.93 19.72 15.86
CA ARG A 187 5.08 19.35 16.73
C ARG A 187 5.00 17.91 17.21
N PHE A 188 3.78 17.38 17.33
CA PHE A 188 3.50 16.03 17.81
C PHE A 188 3.08 15.08 16.69
N ALA A 189 3.23 15.48 15.43
CA ALA A 189 2.82 14.69 14.27
C ALA A 189 3.38 13.26 14.31
N HIS A 190 4.65 13.10 14.73
CA HIS A 190 5.32 11.81 14.85
C HIS A 190 4.67 10.84 15.87
N GLN A 191 3.92 11.37 16.83
CA GLN A 191 3.24 10.58 17.86
C GLN A 191 1.79 10.27 17.47
N ASN A 192 1.24 11.02 16.51
CA ASN A 192 -0.17 10.99 16.15
C ASN A 192 -0.50 9.98 15.04
N PHE A 193 0.44 9.13 14.62
CA PHE A 193 0.16 8.11 13.61
C PHE A 193 0.60 6.71 14.03
N LYS A 194 -0.07 5.72 13.44
CA LYS A 194 0.34 4.31 13.46
C LYS A 194 0.35 3.77 12.04
N SER A 195 1.41 3.06 11.69
CA SER A 195 1.63 2.48 10.36
C SER A 195 1.46 0.97 10.42
N PHE A 196 0.85 0.40 9.39
CA PHE A 196 0.64 -1.02 9.22
C PHE A 196 1.20 -1.44 7.86
N SER A 197 1.98 -2.50 7.86
CA SER A 197 2.56 -3.10 6.65
C SER A 197 2.23 -4.58 6.63
N PHE A 198 1.63 -5.05 5.54
CA PHE A 198 1.31 -6.47 5.34
C PHE A 198 2.30 -7.04 4.33
N PRO A 199 3.25 -7.91 4.72
CA PRO A 199 4.30 -8.42 3.82
C PRO A 199 3.74 -9.11 2.56
N GLU A 200 2.59 -9.78 2.67
CA GLU A 200 1.90 -10.43 1.57
C GLU A 200 1.36 -9.46 0.51
N THR A 201 1.35 -8.15 0.79
CA THR A 201 0.93 -7.10 -0.17
C THR A 201 2.08 -6.52 -0.99
N GLN A 202 3.32 -6.99 -0.78
CA GLN A 202 4.47 -6.61 -1.59
C GLN A 202 4.26 -6.99 -3.06
N PHE A 203 4.75 -6.15 -3.96
CA PHE A 203 4.60 -6.39 -5.40
C PHE A 203 5.73 -5.77 -6.22
N MET A 204 5.84 -6.24 -7.46
CA MET A 204 6.63 -5.58 -8.51
C MET A 204 5.74 -4.71 -9.39
N ALA A 205 6.10 -3.44 -9.53
CA ALA A 205 5.47 -2.56 -10.50
C ALA A 205 5.92 -2.95 -11.91
N VAL A 206 5.00 -3.12 -12.85
CA VAL A 206 5.31 -3.52 -14.24
C VAL A 206 4.44 -2.75 -15.22
N THR A 207 4.90 -2.52 -16.44
CA THR A 207 4.06 -1.92 -17.51
C THR A 207 3.21 -2.96 -18.24
N ALA A 208 3.63 -4.23 -18.20
CA ALA A 208 2.92 -5.40 -18.69
C ALA A 208 3.28 -6.60 -17.80
N TYR A 209 2.35 -7.54 -17.64
CA TYR A 209 2.61 -8.74 -16.85
C TYR A 209 3.77 -9.55 -17.43
N GLN A 210 4.65 -10.05 -16.57
CA GLN A 210 5.80 -10.87 -16.94
C GLN A 210 5.51 -12.35 -16.68
N ASN A 211 5.03 -12.67 -15.49
CA ASN A 211 4.64 -14.03 -15.14
C ASN A 211 3.21 -14.34 -15.62
N HIS A 212 3.07 -15.21 -16.62
CA HIS A 212 1.76 -15.62 -17.15
C HIS A 212 0.82 -16.21 -16.09
N ARG A 213 1.36 -16.84 -15.03
CA ARG A 213 0.55 -17.37 -13.92
C ARG A 213 -0.12 -16.26 -13.12
N ILE A 214 0.53 -15.10 -12.99
CA ILE A 214 -0.10 -13.91 -12.41
C ILE A 214 -1.25 -13.48 -13.30
N THR A 215 -1.06 -13.39 -14.62
CA THR A 215 -2.13 -13.01 -15.55
C THR A 215 -3.35 -13.93 -15.44
N GLN A 216 -3.13 -15.25 -15.41
CA GLN A 216 -4.21 -16.24 -15.23
C GLN A 216 -4.95 -16.02 -13.90
N LEU A 217 -4.23 -15.82 -12.79
CA LEU A 217 -4.86 -15.56 -11.49
C LEU A 217 -5.60 -14.22 -11.47
N LYS A 218 -5.09 -13.18 -12.14
CA LYS A 218 -5.82 -11.90 -12.32
C LYS A 218 -7.12 -12.12 -13.09
N ILE A 219 -7.09 -12.90 -14.18
CA ILE A 219 -8.28 -13.20 -15.00
C ILE A 219 -9.32 -13.97 -14.19
N ALA A 220 -8.89 -15.01 -13.47
CA ALA A 220 -9.76 -15.87 -12.67
C ALA A 220 -10.41 -15.13 -11.49
N SER A 221 -9.68 -14.21 -10.84
CA SER A 221 -10.14 -13.60 -9.59
C SER A 221 -10.73 -12.20 -9.76
N ASN A 222 -10.39 -11.45 -10.81
CA ASN A 222 -10.89 -10.09 -11.02
C ASN A 222 -12.24 -10.11 -11.77
N PRO A 223 -13.34 -9.61 -11.19
CA PRO A 223 -14.64 -9.55 -11.88
C PRO A 223 -14.60 -8.79 -13.21
N PHE A 224 -13.76 -7.76 -13.32
CA PHE A 224 -13.61 -6.96 -14.54
C PHE A 224 -12.83 -7.67 -15.65
N ALA A 225 -12.24 -8.83 -15.38
CA ALA A 225 -11.53 -9.65 -16.36
C ALA A 225 -12.32 -10.90 -16.77
N LYS A 226 -13.61 -11.01 -16.38
CA LYS A 226 -14.45 -12.18 -16.65
C LYS A 226 -14.51 -12.55 -18.14
N GLY A 227 -14.50 -11.57 -19.05
CA GLY A 227 -14.55 -11.81 -20.50
C GLY A 227 -13.33 -12.54 -21.10
N PHE A 228 -12.26 -12.73 -20.33
CA PHE A 228 -11.07 -13.52 -20.72
C PHE A 228 -11.02 -14.90 -20.06
N ARG A 229 -12.03 -15.25 -19.25
CA ARG A 229 -12.18 -16.62 -18.74
C ARG A 229 -12.74 -17.43 -19.91
N ASP A 230 -12.00 -18.45 -20.35
CA ASP A 230 -12.47 -19.35 -21.40
C ASP A 230 -13.89 -19.83 -21.05
N GLY A 231 -14.78 -19.77 -22.05
CA GLY A 231 -16.23 -19.79 -21.86
C GLY A 231 -16.71 -20.91 -20.95
N ASP A 232 -17.37 -20.53 -19.85
CA ASP A 232 -18.34 -21.41 -19.20
C ASP A 232 -19.40 -21.74 -20.26
N PRO A 233 -19.59 -23.01 -20.68
CA PRO A 233 -20.80 -23.36 -21.38
C PRO A 233 -21.96 -23.06 -20.42
N GLU A 234 -22.85 -22.14 -20.78
CA GLU A 234 -24.09 -21.96 -20.04
C GLU A 234 -24.84 -23.30 -19.96
N PRO A 235 -25.39 -23.68 -18.79
CA PRO A 235 -26.23 -24.87 -18.65
C PRO A 235 -27.58 -24.72 -19.38
#